data_AF-A0A522XTJ6-F1
#
_entry.id   AF-A0A522XTJ6-F1
#
_cell.length_a   1.000
_cell.length_b   1.000
_cell.length_c   1.000
_cell.angle_alpha   90.00
_cell.angle_beta   90.00
_cell.angle_gamma   90.00
#
_symmetry.space_group_name_H-M   'P 1'
#
loop_
_entity.id
_entity.type
_entity.pdbx_description
1 polymer ?
#
loop_
_entity_poly.entity_id
_entity_poly.type
_entity_poly.pdbx_seq_one_letter_code
_entity_poly.pdbx_strand_id
1 'polypeptide(L)'
;MTEGNDRQEKKILLDKKLEVAPTGSLGGSQIVNENGTNVSKSILMWCDVCGGKLEINDSVICKIDNKKACKDCVVYDDQKKVCIDCYKERHPLSKQEYKVLIMMARVVPKGEIHDITKISKSDIKKSVKAICSAGYMSKKFWTGEEVTDKGLEVIGCYRKIYRNDEDIAVLEGFGKVENGVR
;
A
#
# COMPACT_ATOMS: atom_id res chain seq x y z
N MET A 1 -28.54 61.69 -28.27
CA MET A 1 -29.01 61.05 -27.03
C MET A 1 -28.84 59.55 -27.23
N THR A 2 -27.73 59.00 -26.78
CA THR A 2 -27.37 57.58 -26.91
C THR A 2 -27.73 56.87 -25.62
N GLU A 3 -28.78 56.04 -25.66
CA GLU A 3 -29.14 55.16 -24.55
C GLU A 3 -28.12 54.01 -24.49
N GLY A 4 -27.31 54.02 -23.42
CA GLY A 4 -26.43 52.93 -23.06
C GLY A 4 -27.27 51.76 -22.53
N ASN A 5 -27.26 50.65 -23.26
CA ASN A 5 -27.89 49.41 -22.83
C ASN A 5 -26.91 48.68 -21.89
N ASP A 6 -26.95 49.04 -20.61
CA ASP A 6 -26.23 48.36 -19.53
C ASP A 6 -26.76 46.93 -19.38
N ARG A 7 -26.12 45.99 -20.08
CA ARG A 7 -26.21 44.56 -19.74
C ARG A 7 -25.51 44.37 -18.39
N GLN A 8 -26.28 44.41 -17.31
CA GLN A 8 -25.83 43.88 -16.03
C GLN A 8 -25.49 42.40 -16.19
N GLU A 9 -24.19 42.10 -16.24
CA GLU A 9 -23.68 40.75 -16.04
C GLU A 9 -24.13 40.28 -14.66
N LYS A 10 -25.13 39.38 -14.63
CA LYS A 10 -25.46 38.62 -13.42
C LYS A 10 -24.23 37.81 -13.03
N LYS A 11 -23.44 38.34 -12.10
CA LYS A 11 -22.41 37.61 -11.36
C LYS A 11 -23.10 36.47 -10.61
N ILE A 12 -23.14 35.28 -11.20
CA ILE A 12 -23.62 34.08 -10.51
C ILE A 12 -22.60 33.79 -9.42
N LEU A 13 -22.94 34.11 -8.18
CA LEU A 13 -22.19 33.69 -6.99
C LEU A 13 -22.39 32.16 -6.89
N LEU A 14 -21.45 31.41 -7.46
CA LEU A 14 -21.37 29.97 -7.27
C LEU A 14 -20.73 29.72 -5.90
N ASP A 15 -21.58 29.50 -4.90
CA ASP A 15 -21.11 28.98 -3.62
C ASP A 15 -20.47 27.62 -3.86
N LYS A 16 -19.26 27.42 -3.35
CA LYS A 16 -18.51 26.17 -3.48
C LYS A 16 -18.61 25.39 -2.17
N LYS A 17 -19.07 24.15 -2.25
CA LYS A 17 -19.13 23.23 -1.12
C LYS A 17 -18.26 22.01 -1.38
N LEU A 18 -17.53 21.57 -0.36
CA LEU A 18 -16.67 20.39 -0.41
C LEU A 18 -17.28 19.26 0.41
N GLU A 19 -17.38 18.07 -0.20
CA GLU A 19 -17.87 16.86 0.46
C GLU A 19 -16.88 15.71 0.22
N VAL A 20 -16.89 14.69 1.07
CA VAL A 20 -15.98 13.53 0.95
C VAL A 20 -16.73 12.39 0.26
N ALA A 21 -16.10 11.78 -0.74
CA ALA A 21 -16.66 10.63 -1.43
C ALA A 21 -16.83 9.45 -0.44
N PRO A 22 -18.01 8.78 -0.42
CA PRO A 22 -18.20 7.55 0.32
C PRO A 22 -17.16 6.47 0.00
N THR A 23 -17.01 5.48 0.88
CA THR A 23 -16.12 4.33 0.67
C THR A 23 -16.39 3.67 -0.69
N GLY A 24 -15.32 3.39 -1.45
CA GLY A 24 -15.43 2.77 -2.77
C GLY A 24 -16.07 3.62 -3.88
N SER A 25 -16.49 4.86 -3.60
CA SER A 25 -17.05 5.76 -4.61
C SER A 25 -15.98 6.66 -5.20
N LEU A 26 -15.99 6.80 -6.53
CA LEU A 26 -15.22 7.82 -7.22
C LEU A 26 -15.91 9.17 -6.98
N GLY A 27 -15.14 10.19 -6.64
CA GLY A 27 -15.63 11.55 -6.42
C GLY A 27 -16.06 12.21 -7.73
N GLY A 28 -16.26 13.52 -7.70
CA GLY A 28 -16.73 14.25 -8.86
C GLY A 28 -17.14 15.68 -8.53
N SER A 29 -17.63 16.39 -9.54
CA SER A 29 -18.20 17.72 -9.36
C SER A 29 -19.65 17.71 -9.81
N GLN A 30 -20.53 18.29 -9.00
CA GLN A 30 -21.95 18.42 -9.30
C GLN A 30 -22.38 19.85 -9.06
N ILE A 31 -23.18 20.39 -9.97
CA ILE A 31 -23.90 21.65 -9.72
C ILE A 31 -25.29 21.27 -9.22
N VAL A 32 -25.65 21.75 -8.03
CA VAL A 32 -26.97 21.56 -7.45
C VAL A 32 -27.63 22.91 -7.22
N ASN A 33 -28.93 23.00 -7.45
CA ASN A 33 -29.70 24.18 -7.07
C ASN A 33 -30.15 24.01 -5.62
N GLU A 34 -29.62 24.85 -4.72
CA GLU A 34 -30.01 24.88 -3.31
C GLU A 34 -30.61 26.26 -3.01
N ASN A 35 -31.87 26.28 -2.56
CA ASN A 35 -32.60 27.51 -2.20
C ASN A 35 -32.61 28.59 -3.31
N GLY A 36 -32.64 28.19 -4.59
CA GLY A 36 -32.64 29.12 -5.73
C GLY A 36 -31.26 29.57 -6.19
N THR A 37 -30.18 29.15 -5.51
CA THR A 37 -28.78 29.44 -5.89
C THR A 37 -28.12 28.19 -6.45
N ASN A 38 -27.35 28.35 -7.53
CA ASN A 38 -26.53 27.25 -8.06
C ASN A 38 -25.26 27.11 -7.21
N VAL A 39 -25.14 25.98 -6.52
CA VAL A 39 -24.01 25.62 -5.67
C VAL A 39 -23.16 24.58 -6.40
N SER A 40 -21.86 24.84 -6.52
CA SER A 40 -20.91 23.88 -7.06
C SER A 40 -20.40 22.99 -5.92
N LYS A 41 -20.87 21.74 -5.87
CA LYS A 41 -20.36 20.71 -4.97
C LYS A 41 -19.18 19.98 -5.60
N SER A 42 -18.05 19.95 -4.91
CA SER A 42 -16.90 19.12 -5.28
C SER A 42 -16.72 18.02 -4.25
N ILE A 43 -16.83 16.78 -4.71
CA ILE A 43 -16.71 15.57 -3.92
C ILE A 43 -15.25 15.09 -4.02
N LEU A 44 -14.49 15.28 -2.94
CA LEU A 44 -13.08 14.92 -2.83
C LEU A 44 -12.91 13.41 -2.63
N MET A 45 -11.93 12.84 -3.32
CA MET A 45 -11.54 11.44 -3.12
C MET A 45 -10.38 11.31 -2.15
N TRP A 46 -10.49 10.32 -1.28
CA TRP A 46 -9.52 10.01 -0.25
C TRP A 46 -9.26 8.51 -0.22
N CYS A 47 -8.03 8.11 0.06
CA CYS A 47 -7.68 6.71 0.21
C CYS A 47 -8.38 6.15 1.45
N ASP A 48 -9.19 5.10 1.25
CA ASP A 48 -9.91 4.41 2.33
C ASP A 48 -8.96 3.63 3.26
N VAL A 49 -7.67 3.51 2.89
CA VAL A 49 -6.64 2.81 3.67
C VAL A 49 -5.78 3.78 4.49
N CYS A 50 -5.20 4.81 3.87
CA CYS A 50 -4.27 5.72 4.54
C CYS A 50 -4.82 7.14 4.76
N GLY A 51 -6.01 7.45 4.26
CA GLY A 51 -6.58 8.80 4.33
C GLY A 51 -5.82 9.83 3.50
N GLY A 52 -4.95 9.41 2.57
CA GLY A 52 -4.29 10.32 1.63
C GLY A 52 -5.26 10.83 0.56
N LYS A 53 -5.15 12.11 0.18
CA LYS A 53 -5.95 12.67 -0.92
C LYS A 53 -5.65 11.94 -2.23
N LEU A 54 -6.69 11.62 -3.00
CA LEU A 54 -6.58 10.94 -4.28
C LEU A 54 -6.87 11.88 -5.44
N GLU A 55 -6.11 11.72 -6.51
CA GLU A 55 -6.47 12.21 -7.84
C GLU A 55 -7.21 11.11 -8.61
N ILE A 56 -8.04 11.50 -9.58
CA ILE A 56 -8.87 10.57 -10.37
C ILE A 56 -8.03 9.43 -10.98
N ASN A 57 -6.83 9.75 -11.48
CA ASN A 57 -5.98 8.80 -12.19
C ASN A 57 -5.09 7.95 -11.27
N ASP A 58 -4.96 8.32 -9.99
CA ASP A 58 -4.06 7.67 -9.02
C ASP A 58 -4.80 6.71 -8.07
N SER A 59 -6.11 6.58 -8.26
CA SER A 59 -6.98 5.71 -7.46
C SER A 59 -7.10 4.31 -8.07
N VAL A 60 -7.11 3.30 -7.20
CA VAL A 60 -7.34 1.92 -7.55
C VAL A 60 -8.43 1.37 -6.64
N ILE A 61 -9.41 0.68 -7.22
CA ILE A 61 -10.45 -0.03 -6.46
C ILE A 61 -9.95 -1.45 -6.15
N CYS A 62 -9.89 -1.78 -4.87
CA CYS A 62 -9.55 -3.12 -4.41
C CYS A 62 -10.57 -4.13 -4.92
N LYS A 63 -10.10 -5.27 -5.45
CA LYS A 63 -10.97 -6.32 -6.00
C LYS A 63 -11.65 -7.22 -4.95
N ILE A 64 -11.41 -6.98 -3.67
CA ILE A 64 -11.95 -7.77 -2.56
C ILE A 64 -13.00 -6.98 -1.79
N ASP A 65 -12.61 -5.85 -1.20
CA ASP A 65 -13.47 -5.04 -0.32
C ASP A 65 -14.01 -3.77 -0.99
N ASN A 66 -13.73 -3.56 -2.27
CA ASN A 66 -14.10 -2.38 -3.05
C ASN A 66 -13.60 -1.03 -2.48
N LYS A 67 -12.67 -1.03 -1.52
CA LYS A 67 -12.05 0.21 -1.03
C LYS A 67 -11.28 0.92 -2.14
N LYS A 68 -11.34 2.24 -2.16
CA LYS A 68 -10.50 3.08 -3.02
C LYS A 68 -9.16 3.31 -2.33
N ALA A 69 -8.08 2.88 -2.97
CA ALA A 69 -6.74 2.97 -2.42
C ALA A 69 -5.83 3.75 -3.37
N CYS A 70 -4.91 4.54 -2.81
CA CYS A 70 -3.84 5.14 -3.60
C CYS A 70 -2.91 4.05 -4.13
N LYS A 71 -2.12 4.38 -5.16
CA LYS A 71 -1.07 3.50 -5.71
C LYS A 71 -0.15 2.90 -4.66
N ASP A 72 -0.01 3.54 -3.51
CA ASP A 72 0.85 3.14 -2.41
C ASP A 72 0.21 2.12 -1.47
N CYS A 73 -1.12 2.15 -1.35
CA CYS A 73 -1.91 1.26 -0.50
C CYS A 73 -2.45 0.04 -1.27
N VAL A 74 -1.87 -0.25 -2.44
CA VAL A 74 -2.25 -1.39 -3.29
C VAL A 74 -1.04 -2.25 -3.59
N VAL A 75 -1.23 -3.56 -3.56
CA VAL A 75 -0.26 -4.55 -4.02
C VAL A 75 -0.88 -5.43 -5.13
N TYR A 76 -0.04 -6.16 -5.85
CA TYR A 76 -0.49 -7.17 -6.79
C TYR A 76 -0.43 -8.54 -6.11
N ASP A 77 -1.55 -9.25 -6.15
CA ASP A 77 -1.69 -10.58 -5.58
C ASP A 77 -2.42 -11.43 -6.59
N ASP A 78 -1.75 -12.45 -7.14
CA ASP A 78 -2.28 -13.27 -8.24
C ASP A 78 -2.82 -12.40 -9.40
N GLN A 79 -1.98 -11.46 -9.86
CA GLN A 79 -2.26 -10.48 -10.92
C GLN A 79 -3.43 -9.51 -10.63
N LYS A 80 -4.03 -9.54 -9.43
CA LYS A 80 -5.11 -8.64 -9.02
C LYS A 80 -4.57 -7.52 -8.15
N LYS A 81 -5.07 -6.31 -8.38
CA LYS A 81 -4.84 -5.17 -7.50
C LYS A 81 -5.72 -5.28 -6.26
N VAL A 82 -5.09 -5.41 -5.10
CA VAL A 82 -5.77 -5.50 -3.80
C VAL A 82 -5.21 -4.48 -2.83
N CYS A 83 -6.04 -3.99 -1.91
CA CYS A 83 -5.57 -3.11 -0.84
C CYS A 83 -4.66 -3.88 0.13
N ILE A 84 -3.77 -3.17 0.81
CA ILE A 84 -2.84 -3.79 1.78
C ILE A 84 -3.55 -4.50 2.93
N ASP A 85 -4.76 -4.05 3.31
CA ASP A 85 -5.53 -4.66 4.40
C ASP A 85 -5.97 -6.08 4.00
N CYS A 86 -6.66 -6.20 2.86
CA CYS A 86 -7.07 -7.50 2.32
C CYS A 86 -5.87 -8.40 1.99
N TYR A 87 -4.74 -7.81 1.58
CA TYR A 87 -3.52 -8.58 1.36
C TYR A 87 -3.01 -9.20 2.67
N LYS A 88 -2.90 -8.40 3.74
CA LYS A 88 -2.45 -8.88 5.07
C LYS A 88 -3.38 -9.91 5.68
N GLU A 89 -4.68 -9.81 5.40
CA GLU A 89 -5.66 -10.79 5.85
C GLU A 89 -5.45 -12.18 5.20
N ARG A 90 -5.15 -12.21 3.89
CA ARG A 90 -4.90 -13.46 3.16
C ARG A 90 -3.48 -13.99 3.33
N HIS A 91 -2.51 -13.10 3.51
CA HIS A 91 -1.09 -13.41 3.67
C HIS A 91 -0.56 -12.87 5.00
N PRO A 92 -1.06 -13.36 6.15
CA PRO A 92 -0.68 -12.81 7.44
C PRO A 92 0.77 -13.16 7.75
N LEU A 93 1.63 -12.14 7.69
CA LEU A 93 2.98 -12.14 8.26
C LEU A 93 3.10 -10.97 9.23
N SER A 94 3.59 -11.27 10.42
CA SER A 94 4.12 -10.26 11.33
C SER A 94 5.36 -9.61 10.73
N LYS A 95 5.67 -8.39 11.18
CA LYS A 95 6.91 -7.70 10.78
C LYS A 95 8.15 -8.53 11.09
N GLN A 96 8.15 -9.26 12.22
CA GLN A 96 9.25 -10.12 12.61
C GLN A 96 9.42 -11.31 11.65
N GLU A 97 8.33 -11.98 11.29
CA GLU A 97 8.38 -13.08 10.32
C GLU A 97 8.82 -12.59 8.95
N TYR A 98 8.36 -11.41 8.52
CA TYR A 98 8.84 -10.79 7.29
C TYR A 98 10.35 -10.53 7.33
N LYS A 99 10.89 -9.97 8.43
CA LYS A 99 12.34 -9.79 8.61
C LYS A 99 13.10 -11.12 8.50
N VAL A 100 12.61 -12.18 9.13
CA VAL A 100 13.23 -13.51 9.02
C VAL A 100 13.17 -14.02 7.58
N LEU A 101 12.01 -13.88 6.91
CA LEU A 101 11.81 -14.31 5.53
C LEU A 101 12.78 -13.63 4.56
N ILE A 102 12.95 -12.30 4.64
CA ILE A 102 13.90 -11.58 3.76
C ILE A 102 15.36 -11.99 4.00
N MET A 103 15.73 -12.29 5.25
CA MET A 103 17.08 -12.73 5.57
C MET A 103 17.34 -14.16 5.07
N MET A 104 16.36 -15.06 5.21
CA MET A 104 16.43 -16.41 4.64
C MET A 104 16.47 -16.38 3.11
N ALA A 105 15.74 -15.47 2.46
CA ALA A 105 15.79 -15.29 1.00
C ALA A 105 17.17 -14.83 0.50
N ARG A 106 17.95 -14.16 1.37
CA ARG A 106 19.35 -13.79 1.12
C ARG A 106 20.35 -14.86 1.52
N VAL A 107 19.89 -16.04 1.92
CA VAL A 107 20.75 -17.15 2.36
C VAL A 107 21.59 -16.79 3.60
N VAL A 108 21.10 -15.87 4.44
CA VAL A 108 21.79 -15.51 5.67
C VAL A 108 21.60 -16.63 6.71
N PRO A 109 22.69 -17.15 7.32
CA PRO A 109 22.58 -18.21 8.32
C PRO A 109 21.74 -17.77 9.53
N LYS A 110 20.91 -18.68 10.06
CA LYS A 110 20.03 -18.41 11.22
C LYS A 110 20.78 -17.85 12.45
N GLY A 111 22.05 -18.20 12.62
CA GLY A 111 22.90 -17.65 13.67
C GLY A 111 23.11 -16.14 13.53
N GLU A 112 23.41 -15.68 12.31
CA GLU A 112 23.67 -14.28 11.97
C GLU A 112 22.39 -13.44 11.89
N ILE A 113 21.25 -14.06 11.57
CA ILE A 113 19.95 -13.36 11.59
C ILE A 113 19.69 -12.73 12.96
N HIS A 114 20.06 -13.40 14.05
CA HIS A 114 19.95 -12.84 15.40
C HIS A 114 20.78 -11.57 15.54
N ASP A 115 22.02 -11.59 15.09
CA ASP A 115 22.97 -10.48 15.26
C ASP A 115 22.53 -9.25 14.45
N ILE A 116 21.95 -9.48 13.27
CA ILE A 116 21.50 -8.42 12.37
C ILE A 116 20.14 -7.84 12.80
N THR A 117 19.17 -8.71 13.10
CA THR A 117 17.78 -8.29 13.33
C THR A 117 17.45 -8.03 14.80
N LYS A 118 18.33 -8.46 15.71
CA LYS A 118 18.11 -8.52 17.17
C LYS A 118 16.92 -9.38 17.60
N ILE A 119 16.38 -10.22 16.71
CA ILE A 119 15.33 -11.19 17.03
C ILE A 119 15.95 -12.36 17.78
N SER A 120 15.37 -12.80 18.89
CA SER A 120 15.89 -13.92 19.68
C SER A 120 15.97 -15.22 18.85
N LYS A 121 16.95 -16.09 19.14
CA LYS A 121 17.08 -17.39 18.44
C LYS A 121 15.83 -18.26 18.57
N SER A 122 15.13 -18.19 19.71
CA SER A 122 13.85 -18.88 19.92
C SER A 122 12.76 -18.34 19.00
N ASP A 123 12.69 -17.03 18.82
CA ASP A 123 11.66 -16.42 18.00
C ASP A 123 11.96 -16.53 16.51
N ILE A 124 13.24 -16.55 16.11
CA ILE A 124 13.65 -16.94 14.74
C ILE A 124 13.14 -18.36 14.42
N LYS A 125 13.32 -19.32 15.34
CA LYS A 125 12.81 -20.70 15.14
C LYS A 125 11.29 -20.74 15.00
N LYS A 126 10.56 -19.97 15.82
CA LYS A 126 9.08 -19.86 15.73
C LYS A 126 8.67 -19.25 14.40
N SER A 127 9.31 -18.15 13.98
CA SER A 127 9.05 -17.49 12.71
C SER A 127 9.31 -18.44 11.53
N VAL A 128 10.45 -19.14 11.49
CA VAL A 128 10.73 -20.12 10.42
C VAL A 128 9.64 -21.20 10.37
N LYS A 129 9.17 -21.70 11.53
CA LYS A 129 8.07 -22.67 11.56
C LYS A 129 6.78 -22.09 10.97
N ALA A 130 6.40 -20.88 11.37
CA ALA A 130 5.19 -20.21 10.87
C ALA A 130 5.26 -19.94 9.35
N ILE A 131 6.40 -19.44 8.87
CA ILE A 131 6.65 -19.14 7.46
C ILE A 131 6.61 -20.42 6.61
N CYS A 132 7.18 -21.52 7.09
CA CYS A 132 7.07 -22.83 6.43
C CYS A 132 5.63 -23.34 6.40
N SER A 133 4.89 -23.23 7.52
CA SER A 133 3.47 -23.63 7.57
C SER A 133 2.59 -22.83 6.62
N ALA A 134 2.93 -21.56 6.35
CA ALA A 134 2.23 -20.71 5.39
C ALA A 134 2.60 -20.99 3.92
N GLY A 135 3.56 -21.88 3.67
CA GLY A 135 4.03 -22.26 2.34
C GLY A 135 4.97 -21.25 1.67
N TYR A 136 5.49 -20.28 2.43
CA TYR A 136 6.45 -19.29 1.92
C TYR A 136 7.90 -19.83 1.93
N MET A 137 8.13 -20.90 2.68
CA MET A 137 9.37 -21.64 2.70
C MET A 137 9.08 -23.15 2.68
N SER A 138 10.01 -23.92 2.13
CA SER A 138 9.95 -25.38 2.12
C SER A 138 11.15 -25.97 2.86
N LYS A 139 10.96 -27.12 3.50
CA LYS A 139 12.07 -27.91 4.07
C LYS A 139 12.55 -28.90 3.01
N LYS A 140 13.82 -28.82 2.63
CA LYS A 140 14.48 -29.86 1.85
C LYS A 140 15.15 -30.86 2.80
N PHE A 141 15.01 -32.14 2.50
CA PHE A 141 15.47 -33.24 3.36
C PHE A 141 17.00 -33.26 3.60
N TRP A 142 17.78 -32.55 2.77
CA TRP A 142 19.25 -32.53 2.85
C TRP A 142 19.89 -31.14 2.86
N THR A 143 19.24 -30.12 2.28
CA THR A 143 19.86 -28.80 2.03
C THR A 143 19.32 -27.69 2.93
N GLY A 144 18.53 -28.02 3.96
CA GLY A 144 17.92 -27.04 4.84
C GLY A 144 16.62 -26.45 4.29
N GLU A 145 16.28 -25.23 4.72
CA GLU A 145 15.06 -24.54 4.28
C GLU A 145 15.32 -23.54 3.14
N GLU A 146 14.40 -23.46 2.19
CA GLU A 146 14.47 -22.58 1.03
C GLU A 146 13.18 -21.79 0.85
N VAL A 147 13.28 -20.55 0.39
CA VAL A 147 12.14 -19.68 0.09
C VAL A 147 11.46 -20.13 -1.21
N THR A 148 10.14 -20.27 -1.20
CA THR A 148 9.35 -20.68 -2.38
C THR A 148 9.06 -19.48 -3.28
N ASP A 149 8.57 -19.72 -4.51
CA ASP A 149 8.11 -18.65 -5.40
C ASP A 149 7.02 -17.79 -4.75
N LYS A 150 6.08 -18.43 -4.05
CA LYS A 150 5.06 -17.75 -3.23
C LYS A 150 5.71 -16.89 -2.14
N GLY A 151 6.78 -17.37 -1.52
CA GLY A 151 7.57 -16.59 -0.55
C GLY A 151 8.21 -15.36 -1.17
N LEU A 152 8.75 -15.46 -2.39
CA LEU A 152 9.32 -14.32 -3.12
C LEU A 152 8.26 -13.30 -3.53
N GLU A 153 7.09 -13.74 -3.99
CA GLU A 153 5.96 -12.85 -4.29
C GLU A 153 5.52 -12.07 -3.03
N VAL A 154 5.41 -12.77 -1.90
CA VAL A 154 5.04 -12.18 -0.62
C VAL A 154 6.09 -11.18 -0.14
N ILE A 155 7.38 -11.47 -0.33
CA ILE A 155 8.44 -10.49 -0.07
C ILE A 155 8.23 -9.22 -0.88
N GLY A 156 7.93 -9.34 -2.18
CA GLY A 156 7.68 -8.19 -3.05
C GLY A 156 6.52 -7.31 -2.57
N CYS A 157 5.42 -7.93 -2.13
CA CYS A 157 4.26 -7.20 -1.61
C CYS A 157 4.56 -6.55 -0.26
N TYR A 158 5.19 -7.28 0.66
CA TYR A 158 5.52 -6.76 1.98
C TYR A 158 6.61 -5.67 1.96
N ARG A 159 7.51 -5.69 0.98
CA ARG A 159 8.43 -4.57 0.72
C ARG A 159 7.68 -3.27 0.48
N LYS A 160 6.59 -3.31 -0.29
CA LYS A 160 5.75 -2.13 -0.52
C LYS A 160 5.00 -1.71 0.74
N ILE A 161 4.49 -2.67 1.50
CA ILE A 161 3.79 -2.43 2.77
C ILE A 161 4.71 -1.74 3.78
N TYR A 162 5.96 -2.16 3.89
CA TYR A 162 6.95 -1.63 4.84
C TYR A 162 7.95 -0.66 4.23
N ARG A 163 7.66 -0.09 3.07
CA ARG A 163 8.60 0.79 2.33
C ARG A 163 9.12 1.99 3.12
N ASN A 164 8.33 2.47 4.09
CA ASN A 164 8.64 3.64 4.92
C ASN A 164 9.21 3.23 6.28
N ASP A 165 9.49 1.93 6.48
CA ASP A 165 9.96 1.38 7.73
C ASP A 165 11.48 1.27 7.70
N GLU A 166 12.16 2.13 8.47
CA GLU A 166 13.61 2.30 8.40
C GLU A 166 14.37 1.00 8.71
N ASP A 167 13.88 0.24 9.69
CA ASP A 167 14.51 -1.03 10.08
C ASP A 167 14.39 -2.10 8.98
N ILE A 168 13.36 -2.04 8.14
CA ILE A 168 13.23 -2.88 6.95
C ILE A 168 14.17 -2.37 5.86
N ALA A 169 14.23 -1.05 5.63
CA ALA A 169 15.11 -0.47 4.62
C ALA A 169 16.59 -0.82 4.87
N VAL A 170 17.04 -0.79 6.13
CA VAL A 170 18.41 -1.22 6.52
C VAL A 170 18.65 -2.69 6.16
N LEU A 171 17.71 -3.57 6.52
CA LEU A 171 17.80 -4.99 6.16
C LEU A 171 17.78 -5.16 4.64
N GLU A 172 17.07 -4.30 3.90
CA GLU A 172 17.02 -4.38 2.44
C GLU A 172 18.30 -3.92 1.74
N GLY A 173 19.03 -3.00 2.36
CA GLY A 173 20.36 -2.57 1.95
C GLY A 173 21.48 -3.54 2.36
N PHE A 174 21.25 -4.41 3.34
CA PHE A 174 22.25 -5.37 3.80
C PHE A 174 22.70 -6.30 2.67
N GLY A 175 24.02 -6.32 2.39
CA GLY A 175 24.63 -7.09 1.30
C GLY A 175 24.77 -6.34 -0.04
N LYS A 176 24.27 -5.10 -0.16
CA LYS A 176 24.62 -4.21 -1.28
C LYS A 176 25.95 -3.52 -0.98
N VAL A 177 27.06 -4.27 -0.99
CA VAL A 177 28.40 -3.66 -1.06
C VAL A 177 28.59 -3.18 -2.50
N GLU A 178 29.05 -1.93 -2.61
CA GLU A 178 29.19 -1.14 -3.83
C GLU A 178 29.98 -1.90 -4.91
N ASN A 179 29.33 -2.25 -6.02
CA ASN A 179 30.03 -2.25 -7.32
C ASN A 179 30.19 -0.79 -7.75
N GLY A 180 30.99 -0.06 -6.98
CA GLY A 180 31.50 1.24 -7.34
C GLY A 180 32.47 1.06 -8.50
N VAL A 181 32.03 1.43 -9.69
CA VAL A 181 32.92 1.76 -10.80
C VAL A 181 33.84 2.89 -10.32
N ARG A 182 35.12 2.56 -10.14
CA ARG A 182 36.27 3.43 -10.44
C ARG A 182 37.43 2.57 -10.92
#